data_AF-A0AA39QCE7-F1
#
_entry.id   AF-A0AA39QCE7-F1
#
_cell.length_a   1.000
_cell.length_b   1.000
_cell.length_c   1.000
_cell.angle_alpha   90.00
_cell.angle_beta   90.00
_cell.angle_gamma   90.00
#
_symmetry.space_group_name_H-M   'P 1'
#
loop_
_entity.id
_entity.type
_entity.pdbx_description
1 polymer ?
#
loop_
_entity_poly.entity_id
_entity_poly.type
_entity_poly.pdbx_seq_one_letter_code
_entity_poly.pdbx_strand_id
1 'polypeptide(L)'
;MTEYPGLFASSRVREQGLLCERGWEGLIREICEKLKETDVVFVQIKEKFGQLRIYVENGNEEIWRYLEEMEEKSAKVCEECGEAGNLADSDGRYFTTCEECANEDGQEYKFHTRFSPGRRSPIHSNHPGPIFFTHKISGWQTKLVMEHSSLFTDSEMQKWELECGRGWEGLIRQICDQLKGKDVAFAQVKEIFGKLRIYVENRDQEIRRYLEEMEEKSRKVCEKCGSTGNLAVSNGWLFATCEECAKERGREFRWLEDVLKEQSSEETDGY
;
A
#
# COMPACT_ATOMS: atom_id res chain seq x y z
N MET A 1 4.27 -6.34 -24.06
CA MET A 1 3.62 -5.03 -24.32
C MET A 1 3.11 -4.92 -25.76
N THR A 2 3.96 -5.07 -26.78
CA THR A 2 3.58 -4.97 -28.20
C THR A 2 2.60 -6.03 -28.68
N GLU A 3 2.65 -7.23 -28.09
CA GLU A 3 1.73 -8.35 -28.39
C GLU A 3 0.29 -8.09 -27.91
N TYR A 4 0.09 -7.19 -26.94
CA TYR A 4 -1.21 -6.94 -26.29
C TYR A 4 -1.54 -5.44 -26.27
N PRO A 5 -1.66 -4.78 -27.42
CA PRO A 5 -1.74 -3.32 -27.49
C PRO A 5 -2.93 -2.72 -26.73
N GLY A 6 -4.07 -3.43 -26.66
CA GLY A 6 -5.25 -3.00 -25.89
C GLY A 6 -4.98 -2.93 -24.38
N LEU A 7 -4.39 -4.01 -23.83
CA LEU A 7 -4.05 -4.07 -22.40
C LEU A 7 -3.01 -3.02 -22.00
N PHE A 8 -2.10 -2.65 -22.91
CA PHE A 8 -1.05 -1.66 -22.64
C PHE A 8 -1.34 -0.28 -23.25
N ALA A 9 -2.61 0.05 -23.49
CA ALA A 9 -3.01 1.32 -24.09
C ALA A 9 -2.69 2.54 -23.21
N SER A 10 -2.71 2.37 -21.87
CA SER A 10 -2.42 3.44 -20.92
C SER A 10 -1.04 4.04 -21.17
N SER A 11 -0.96 5.36 -21.31
CA SER A 11 0.32 6.08 -21.41
C SER A 11 1.17 5.87 -20.17
N ARG A 12 0.54 5.73 -19.00
CA ARG A 12 1.24 5.54 -17.72
C ARG A 12 2.12 4.29 -17.73
N VAL A 13 1.61 3.14 -18.16
CA VAL A 13 2.41 1.90 -18.24
C VAL A 13 3.48 1.99 -19.32
N ARG A 14 3.21 2.71 -20.43
CA ARG A 14 4.19 2.91 -21.49
C ARG A 14 5.36 3.82 -21.08
N GLU A 15 5.09 4.81 -20.24
CA GLU A 15 6.10 5.75 -19.73
C GLU A 15 6.87 5.21 -18.52
N GLN A 16 6.16 4.59 -17.57
CA GLN A 16 6.75 4.08 -16.32
C GLN A 16 7.35 2.68 -16.47
N GLY A 17 6.95 1.94 -17.50
CA GLY A 17 7.31 0.53 -17.67
C GLY A 17 6.64 -0.37 -16.64
N LEU A 18 7.17 -1.59 -16.53
CA LEU A 18 6.80 -2.54 -15.49
C LEU A 18 7.69 -2.30 -14.28
N LEU A 19 7.08 -2.05 -13.12
CA LEU A 19 7.79 -1.78 -11.86
C LEU A 19 7.94 -3.06 -11.03
N CYS A 20 8.34 -4.14 -11.69
CA CYS A 20 8.53 -5.46 -11.10
C CYS A 20 9.63 -6.21 -11.84
N GLU A 21 10.13 -7.26 -11.19
CA GLU A 21 11.25 -8.04 -11.69
C GLU A 21 10.84 -9.09 -12.74
N ARG A 22 11.83 -9.57 -13.49
CA ARG A 22 11.65 -10.41 -14.70
C ARG A 22 11.06 -11.80 -14.43
N GLY A 23 11.24 -12.34 -13.23
CA GLY A 23 10.75 -13.66 -12.83
C GLY A 23 9.23 -13.78 -12.90
N TRP A 24 8.51 -12.66 -12.85
CA TRP A 24 7.06 -12.64 -13.01
C TRP A 24 6.57 -12.47 -14.45
N GLU A 25 7.46 -12.43 -15.45
CA GLU A 25 7.06 -12.31 -16.86
C GLU A 25 6.05 -13.40 -17.28
N GLY A 26 6.25 -14.64 -16.82
CA GLY A 26 5.34 -15.75 -17.10
C GLY A 26 3.93 -15.51 -16.56
N LEU A 27 3.80 -15.00 -15.33
CA LEU A 27 2.51 -14.64 -14.74
C LEU A 27 1.85 -13.49 -15.49
N ILE A 28 2.63 -12.47 -15.87
CA ILE A 28 2.11 -11.32 -16.63
C ILE A 28 1.59 -11.79 -18.00
N ARG A 29 2.30 -12.71 -18.68
CA ARG A 29 1.84 -13.29 -19.95
C ARG A 29 0.56 -14.10 -19.79
N GLU A 30 0.44 -14.89 -18.73
CA GLU A 30 -0.79 -15.63 -18.40
C GLU A 30 -1.98 -14.67 -18.20
N ILE A 31 -1.78 -13.58 -17.46
CA ILE A 31 -2.80 -12.54 -17.25
C ILE A 31 -3.16 -11.87 -18.58
N CYS A 32 -2.16 -11.51 -19.39
CA CYS A 32 -2.40 -10.90 -20.69
C CYS A 32 -3.23 -11.82 -21.59
N GLU A 33 -2.91 -13.10 -21.64
CA GLU A 33 -3.61 -14.07 -22.47
C GLU A 33 -5.07 -14.26 -22.04
N LYS A 34 -5.34 -14.28 -20.73
CA LYS A 34 -6.71 -14.37 -20.22
C LYS A 34 -7.52 -13.10 -20.51
N LEU A 35 -6.90 -11.92 -20.42
CA LEU A 35 -7.60 -10.64 -20.52
C LEU A 35 -7.59 -10.02 -21.92
N LYS A 36 -6.91 -10.60 -22.91
CA LYS A 36 -6.72 -10.00 -24.24
C LYS A 36 -8.01 -9.66 -25.01
N GLU A 37 -9.10 -10.39 -24.76
CA GLU A 37 -10.40 -10.17 -25.41
C GLU A 37 -11.34 -9.26 -24.58
N THR A 38 -10.82 -8.64 -23.52
CA THR A 38 -11.56 -7.70 -22.66
C THR A 38 -11.26 -6.25 -23.03
N ASP A 39 -12.05 -5.32 -22.50
CA ASP A 39 -11.84 -3.86 -22.61
C ASP A 39 -10.94 -3.30 -21.50
N VAL A 40 -10.29 -4.18 -20.74
CA VAL A 40 -9.39 -3.84 -19.64
C VAL A 40 -8.15 -3.13 -20.17
N VAL A 41 -7.72 -2.11 -19.45
CA VAL A 41 -6.45 -1.43 -19.71
C VAL A 41 -5.60 -1.44 -18.45
N PHE A 42 -4.36 -1.90 -18.54
CA PHE A 42 -3.41 -1.86 -17.43
C PHE A 42 -2.96 -0.42 -17.18
N VAL A 43 -3.05 0.00 -15.93
CA VAL A 43 -2.64 1.33 -15.44
C VAL A 43 -1.30 1.28 -14.74
N GLN A 44 -1.03 0.20 -14.03
CA GLN A 44 0.21 -0.03 -13.30
C GLN A 44 0.42 -1.52 -13.08
N ILE A 45 1.66 -1.97 -13.26
CA ILE A 45 2.11 -3.34 -12.92
C ILE A 45 3.33 -3.15 -12.05
N LYS A 46 3.29 -3.63 -10.80
CA LYS A 46 4.38 -3.41 -9.85
C LYS A 46 4.54 -4.51 -8.81
N GLU A 47 5.72 -4.57 -8.21
CA GLU A 47 5.96 -5.25 -6.94
C GLU A 47 5.34 -4.45 -5.78
N LYS A 48 4.70 -5.15 -4.85
CA LYS A 48 4.33 -4.61 -3.54
C LYS A 48 4.29 -5.71 -2.48
N PHE A 49 5.20 -5.61 -1.51
CA PHE A 49 5.37 -6.57 -0.40
C PHE A 49 5.70 -7.99 -0.86
N GLY A 50 6.54 -8.13 -1.90
CA GLY A 50 6.91 -9.41 -2.51
C GLY A 50 5.80 -10.04 -3.35
N GLN A 51 4.89 -9.22 -3.88
CA GLN A 51 3.80 -9.69 -4.72
C GLN A 51 3.63 -8.81 -5.96
N LEU A 52 3.21 -9.43 -7.06
CA LEU A 52 2.81 -8.76 -8.28
C LEU A 52 1.42 -8.14 -8.11
N ARG A 53 1.31 -6.82 -8.27
CA ARG A 53 0.04 -6.10 -8.30
C ARG A 53 -0.20 -5.43 -9.63
N ILE A 54 -1.37 -5.72 -10.21
CA ILE A 54 -1.85 -5.11 -11.45
C ILE A 54 -3.06 -4.24 -11.14
N TYR A 55 -2.98 -2.97 -11.56
CA TYR A 55 -4.05 -1.99 -11.50
C TYR A 55 -4.60 -1.79 -12.89
N VAL A 56 -5.92 -1.76 -13.01
CA VAL A 56 -6.59 -1.72 -14.30
C VAL A 56 -7.71 -0.69 -14.36
N GLU A 57 -8.01 -0.24 -15.57
CA GLU A 57 -9.25 0.42 -15.97
C GLU A 57 -10.25 -0.64 -16.42
N ASN A 58 -11.54 -0.31 -16.36
CA ASN A 58 -12.63 -1.16 -16.86
C ASN A 58 -12.66 -2.56 -16.21
N GLY A 59 -12.01 -2.74 -15.06
CA GLY A 59 -12.04 -3.98 -14.30
C GLY A 59 -13.40 -4.19 -13.63
N ASN A 60 -14.01 -5.35 -13.85
CA ASN A 60 -15.20 -5.80 -13.13
C ASN A 60 -14.83 -6.75 -11.97
N GLU A 61 -15.81 -7.17 -11.16
CA GLU A 61 -15.56 -8.04 -9.99
C GLU A 61 -14.88 -9.37 -10.33
N GLU A 62 -15.14 -9.95 -11.50
CA GLU A 62 -14.50 -11.19 -11.94
C GLU A 62 -13.02 -10.97 -12.26
N ILE A 63 -12.72 -9.89 -12.97
CA ILE A 63 -11.34 -9.48 -13.30
C ILE A 63 -10.57 -9.18 -12.01
N TRP A 64 -11.16 -8.44 -11.07
CA TRP A 64 -10.48 -8.14 -9.80
C TRP A 64 -10.17 -9.40 -9.00
N ARG A 65 -11.12 -10.33 -8.91
CA ARG A 65 -10.92 -11.62 -8.23
C ARG A 65 -9.82 -12.46 -8.88
N TYR A 66 -9.77 -12.47 -10.21
CA TYR A 66 -8.70 -13.15 -10.93
C TYR A 66 -7.33 -12.49 -10.70
N LEU A 67 -7.26 -11.15 -10.69
CA LEU A 67 -6.02 -10.45 -10.39
C LEU A 67 -5.55 -10.69 -8.94
N GLU A 68 -6.48 -10.82 -7.98
CA GLU A 68 -6.17 -11.21 -6.60
C GLU A 68 -5.61 -12.64 -6.52
N GLU A 69 -6.17 -13.60 -7.26
CA GLU A 69 -5.61 -14.95 -7.37
C GLU A 69 -4.18 -14.94 -7.92
N MET A 70 -3.93 -14.12 -8.94
CA MET A 70 -2.60 -14.00 -9.53
C MET A 70 -1.60 -13.27 -8.60
N GLU A 71 -2.06 -12.33 -7.79
CA GLU A 71 -1.28 -11.72 -6.71
C GLU A 71 -0.86 -12.80 -5.68
N GLU A 72 -1.79 -13.66 -5.23
CA GLU A 72 -1.48 -14.78 -4.33
C GLU A 72 -0.53 -15.81 -4.96
N LYS A 73 -0.65 -16.04 -6.29
CA LYS A 73 0.26 -16.92 -7.05
C LYS A 73 1.67 -16.35 -7.12
N SER A 74 1.81 -15.04 -7.36
CA SER A 74 3.12 -14.37 -7.45
C SER A 74 3.92 -14.44 -6.15
N ALA A 75 3.25 -14.50 -5.00
CA ALA A 75 3.90 -14.62 -3.68
C ALA A 75 4.70 -15.92 -3.50
N LYS A 76 4.56 -16.88 -4.42
CA LYS A 76 5.24 -18.18 -4.43
C LYS A 76 6.20 -18.35 -5.61
N VAL A 77 6.43 -17.28 -6.37
CA VAL A 77 7.29 -17.26 -7.55
C VAL A 77 8.40 -16.26 -7.31
N CYS A 78 9.66 -16.69 -7.40
CA CYS A 78 10.82 -15.83 -7.29
C CYS A 78 10.73 -14.70 -8.30
N GLU A 79 10.79 -13.46 -7.82
CA GLU A 79 10.64 -12.26 -8.65
C GLU A 79 11.82 -12.08 -9.61
N GLU A 80 12.97 -12.68 -9.34
CA GLU A 80 14.17 -12.61 -10.19
C GLU A 80 14.21 -13.67 -11.28
N CYS A 81 13.97 -14.94 -10.95
CA CYS A 81 14.19 -16.07 -11.87
C CYS A 81 12.90 -16.75 -12.35
N GLY A 82 11.79 -16.61 -11.62
CA GLY A 82 10.50 -17.21 -11.97
C GLY A 82 10.28 -18.65 -11.47
N GLU A 83 11.27 -19.23 -10.77
CA GLU A 83 11.13 -20.52 -10.09
C GLU A 83 10.34 -20.39 -8.78
N ALA A 84 10.07 -21.52 -8.12
CA ALA A 84 9.43 -21.52 -6.80
C ALA A 84 10.24 -20.69 -5.79
N GLY A 85 9.58 -19.68 -5.22
CA GLY A 85 10.17 -18.76 -4.25
C GLY A 85 9.34 -18.69 -2.97
N ASN A 86 9.96 -18.20 -1.90
CA ASN A 86 9.29 -17.91 -0.65
C ASN A 86 9.43 -16.42 -0.34
N LEU A 87 8.45 -15.88 0.38
CA LEU A 87 8.55 -14.52 0.87
C LEU A 87 9.74 -14.41 1.84
N ALA A 88 10.58 -13.42 1.61
CA ALA A 88 11.69 -13.07 2.47
C ALA A 88 11.67 -11.58 2.79
N ASP A 89 12.35 -11.20 3.87
CA ASP A 89 12.70 -9.81 4.12
C ASP A 89 14.21 -9.62 4.22
N SER A 90 14.67 -8.46 3.77
CA SER A 90 15.99 -7.92 4.05
C SER A 90 15.84 -6.43 4.35
N ASP A 91 16.38 -6.00 5.50
CA ASP A 91 16.31 -4.61 6.00
C ASP A 91 14.90 -3.99 5.97
N GLY A 92 13.87 -4.80 6.29
CA GLY A 92 12.47 -4.35 6.32
C GLY A 92 11.81 -4.17 4.95
N ARG A 93 12.49 -4.55 3.85
CA ARG A 93 11.89 -4.70 2.52
C ARG A 93 11.49 -6.16 2.31
N TYR A 94 10.30 -6.37 1.78
CA TYR A 94 9.76 -7.69 1.45
C TYR A 94 9.88 -7.95 -0.05
N PHE A 95 10.19 -9.20 -0.41
CA PHE A 95 10.27 -9.70 -1.80
C PHE A 95 10.05 -11.22 -1.78
N THR A 96 9.67 -11.81 -2.90
CA THR A 96 9.58 -13.27 -3.02
C THR A 96 10.77 -13.77 -3.82
N THR A 97 11.62 -14.59 -3.21
CA THR A 97 12.85 -15.08 -3.84
C THR A 97 13.11 -16.56 -3.53
N CYS A 98 13.93 -17.23 -4.36
CA CYS A 98 14.40 -18.59 -4.08
C CYS A 98 15.73 -18.56 -3.33
N GLU A 99 16.14 -19.68 -2.74
CA GLU A 99 17.42 -19.76 -2.02
C GLU A 99 18.62 -19.47 -2.92
N GLU A 100 18.58 -19.87 -4.20
CA GLU A 100 19.67 -19.64 -5.15
C GLU A 100 19.88 -18.14 -5.40
N CYS A 101 18.84 -17.42 -5.81
CA CYS A 101 18.89 -15.97 -6.02
C CYS A 101 19.24 -15.20 -4.73
N ALA A 102 18.70 -15.62 -3.58
CA ALA A 102 19.05 -15.02 -2.29
C ALA A 102 20.55 -15.18 -1.96
N ASN A 103 21.14 -16.33 -2.25
CA ASN A 103 22.56 -16.58 -1.96
C ASN A 103 23.50 -15.85 -2.94
N GLU A 104 23.04 -15.52 -4.15
CA GLU A 104 23.84 -14.82 -5.17
C GLU A 104 24.00 -13.32 -4.90
N ASP A 105 22.99 -12.65 -4.32
CA ASP A 105 23.03 -11.20 -4.05
C ASP A 105 23.85 -10.82 -2.80
N GLY A 106 24.26 -11.82 -2.00
CA GLY A 106 25.13 -11.63 -0.83
C GLY A 106 24.51 -10.84 0.33
N GLN A 107 23.21 -10.58 0.29
CA GLN A 107 22.46 -9.96 1.40
C GLN A 107 22.03 -11.01 2.44
N GLU A 108 21.72 -10.56 3.66
CA GLU A 108 21.15 -11.42 4.70
C GLU A 108 19.62 -11.46 4.54
N TYR A 109 19.08 -12.65 4.36
CA TYR A 109 17.65 -12.87 4.10
C TYR A 109 16.99 -13.62 5.26
N LYS A 110 15.78 -13.18 5.64
CA LYS A 110 14.91 -13.89 6.57
C LYS A 110 13.71 -14.43 5.81
N PHE A 111 13.68 -15.75 5.61
CA PHE A 111 12.55 -16.42 4.97
C PHE A 111 11.37 -16.55 5.94
N HIS A 112 10.18 -16.23 5.47
CA HIS A 112 8.95 -16.30 6.25
C HIS A 112 8.14 -17.53 5.88
N THR A 113 7.84 -18.38 6.87
CA THR A 113 6.95 -19.53 6.71
C THR A 113 5.47 -19.19 6.92
N ARG A 114 5.20 -18.06 7.60
CA ARG A 114 3.86 -17.50 7.85
C ARG A 114 3.94 -15.98 7.90
N PHE A 115 3.89 -15.37 6.73
CA PHE A 115 3.60 -13.95 6.61
C PHE A 115 2.54 -13.83 5.52
N SER A 116 1.39 -13.23 5.85
CA SER A 116 0.39 -12.83 4.85
C SER A 116 0.73 -11.39 4.48
N PRO A 117 1.31 -11.12 3.30
CA PRO A 117 1.39 -9.76 2.81
C PRO A 117 -0.04 -9.22 2.76
N GLY A 118 -0.24 -8.00 3.25
CA GLY A 118 -1.58 -7.44 3.32
C GLY A 118 -2.26 -7.49 1.94
N ARG A 119 -3.39 -8.20 1.82
CA ARG A 119 -4.25 -8.24 0.63
C ARG A 119 -4.62 -6.83 0.12
N ARG A 120 -5.20 -6.68 -1.06
CA ARG A 120 -5.73 -5.36 -1.45
C ARG A 120 -6.84 -4.93 -0.47
N SER A 121 -6.83 -3.69 0.02
CA SER A 121 -8.04 -3.12 0.63
C SER A 121 -9.14 -3.11 -0.44
N PRO A 122 -10.40 -3.47 -0.12
CA PRO A 122 -11.51 -3.41 -1.07
C PRO A 122 -11.84 -1.94 -1.34
N ILE A 123 -11.09 -1.32 -2.25
CA ILE A 123 -11.36 0.02 -2.76
C ILE A 123 -11.83 -0.19 -4.19
N HIS A 124 -13.16 -0.15 -4.37
CA HIS A 124 -13.83 -0.06 -5.67
C HIS A 124 -13.60 1.32 -6.31
N SER A 125 -12.36 1.65 -6.64
CA SER A 125 -12.08 2.82 -7.46
C SER A 125 -11.21 2.41 -8.63
N ASN A 126 -11.88 2.25 -9.78
CA ASN A 126 -11.31 2.57 -11.08
C ASN A 126 -10.48 3.87 -10.94
N HIS A 127 -9.30 3.95 -11.57
CA HIS A 127 -9.01 5.01 -12.54
C HIS A 127 -7.55 4.98 -13.07
N PRO A 128 -7.37 5.39 -14.33
CA PRO A 128 -6.08 5.62 -14.97
C PRO A 128 -5.69 7.08 -15.14
N GLY A 129 -4.40 7.26 -15.44
CA GLY A 129 -3.95 8.27 -16.40
C GLY A 129 -3.78 9.71 -15.90
N PRO A 130 -3.02 10.56 -16.61
CA PRO A 130 -1.87 11.26 -16.02
C PRO A 130 -1.88 12.80 -16.11
N ILE A 131 -1.09 13.40 -15.21
CA ILE A 131 -0.45 14.73 -15.22
C ILE A 131 -1.38 15.96 -15.19
N PHE A 132 -1.15 16.78 -14.14
CA PHE A 132 -1.96 17.91 -13.66
C PHE A 132 -3.34 17.52 -13.11
N PHE A 133 -3.38 17.07 -11.84
CA PHE A 133 -4.53 17.20 -10.94
C PHE A 133 -5.94 17.26 -11.62
N THR A 134 -6.35 16.22 -12.35
CA THR A 134 -7.73 16.05 -12.85
C THR A 134 -8.04 14.54 -12.90
N HIS A 135 -8.70 13.92 -11.92
CA HIS A 135 -10.10 14.15 -11.55
C HIS A 135 -10.39 13.87 -10.05
N LYS A 136 -11.28 14.69 -9.49
CA LYS A 136 -11.83 14.63 -8.12
C LYS A 136 -10.77 14.33 -7.05
N ILE A 137 -9.82 15.25 -6.90
CA ILE A 137 -9.10 15.33 -5.64
C ILE A 137 -10.16 15.49 -4.55
N SER A 138 -10.08 14.67 -3.51
CA SER A 138 -10.79 15.00 -2.28
C SER A 138 -10.29 16.40 -1.88
N GLY A 139 -11.13 17.44 -1.99
CA GLY A 139 -10.68 18.84 -2.08
C GLY A 139 -9.74 19.30 -0.96
N TRP A 140 -9.70 18.55 0.14
CA TRP A 140 -8.75 18.73 1.22
C TRP A 140 -7.29 18.40 0.87
N GLN A 141 -7.00 17.36 0.09
CA GLN A 141 -5.62 16.96 -0.23
C GLN A 141 -4.93 18.02 -1.09
N THR A 142 -5.60 18.51 -2.15
CA THR A 142 -5.09 19.62 -2.97
C THR A 142 -4.86 20.86 -2.13
N LYS A 143 -5.84 21.23 -1.31
CA LYS A 143 -5.74 22.42 -0.46
C LYS A 143 -4.55 22.32 0.47
N LEU A 144 -4.37 21.16 1.11
CA LEU A 144 -3.25 20.88 2.01
C LEU A 144 -1.91 20.97 1.28
N VAL A 145 -1.77 20.28 0.15
CA VAL A 145 -0.52 20.29 -0.64
C VAL A 145 -0.19 21.68 -1.14
N MET A 146 -1.17 22.48 -1.58
CA MET A 146 -0.95 23.86 -2.02
C MET A 146 -0.49 24.76 -0.85
N GLU A 147 -1.13 24.65 0.31
CA GLU A 147 -0.81 25.44 1.51
C GLU A 147 0.57 25.11 2.09
N HIS A 148 1.04 23.88 1.92
CA HIS A 148 2.30 23.37 2.48
C HIS A 148 3.27 22.87 1.39
N SER A 149 3.21 23.45 0.20
CA SER A 149 3.87 22.96 -1.02
C SER A 149 5.35 22.63 -0.87
N SER A 150 6.11 23.37 -0.05
CA SER A 150 7.53 23.10 0.20
C SER A 150 7.80 21.68 0.71
N LEU A 151 6.89 21.11 1.50
CA LEU A 151 7.00 19.76 2.07
C LEU A 151 6.66 18.65 1.06
N PHE A 152 6.06 18.99 -0.07
CA PHE A 152 5.60 18.03 -1.09
C PHE A 152 6.40 18.14 -2.39
N THR A 153 7.62 18.68 -2.31
CA THR A 153 8.49 18.93 -3.47
C THR A 153 9.26 17.69 -3.92
N ASP A 154 9.38 16.69 -3.06
CA ASP A 154 10.12 15.45 -3.33
C ASP A 154 9.60 14.72 -4.58
N SER A 155 10.52 14.20 -5.38
CA SER A 155 10.17 13.53 -6.63
C SER A 155 9.45 12.19 -6.42
N GLU A 156 9.72 11.47 -5.33
CA GLU A 156 8.97 10.28 -4.94
C GLU A 156 7.56 10.66 -4.50
N MET A 157 7.40 11.73 -3.73
CA MET A 157 6.06 12.18 -3.31
C MET A 157 5.21 12.62 -4.49
N GLN A 158 5.82 13.17 -5.55
CA GLN A 158 5.09 13.49 -6.78
C GLN A 158 4.61 12.25 -7.56
N LYS A 159 5.17 11.06 -7.28
CA LYS A 159 4.72 9.79 -7.87
C LYS A 159 3.49 9.23 -7.15
N TRP A 160 3.22 9.68 -5.92
CA TRP A 160 2.20 9.12 -5.04
C TRP A 160 1.16 10.17 -4.63
N GLU A 161 -0.10 9.79 -4.52
CA GLU A 161 -1.08 10.62 -3.83
C GLU A 161 -0.93 10.46 -2.31
N LEU A 162 -1.65 11.26 -1.53
CA LEU A 162 -1.84 10.97 -0.10
C LEU A 162 -2.68 9.68 0.01
N GLU A 163 -2.01 8.53 0.18
CA GLU A 163 -2.62 7.20 0.26
C GLU A 163 -3.22 6.95 1.66
N CYS A 164 -4.03 7.89 2.15
CA CYS A 164 -4.59 7.86 3.50
C CYS A 164 -5.98 8.49 3.57
N GLY A 165 -6.75 8.15 4.61
CA GLY A 165 -8.12 8.61 4.76
C GLY A 165 -8.24 10.09 5.14
N ARG A 166 -9.35 10.73 4.72
CA ARG A 166 -9.66 12.15 5.00
C ARG A 166 -9.62 12.52 6.47
N GLY A 167 -9.98 11.59 7.36
CA GLY A 167 -10.02 11.85 8.80
C GLY A 167 -8.68 12.25 9.39
N TRP A 168 -7.57 11.92 8.72
CA TRP A 168 -6.23 12.32 9.16
C TRP A 168 -5.76 13.66 8.60
N GLU A 169 -6.58 14.40 7.83
CA GLU A 169 -6.25 15.74 7.34
C GLU A 169 -5.72 16.65 8.47
N GLY A 170 -6.41 16.67 9.61
CA GLY A 170 -6.02 17.52 10.75
C GLY A 170 -4.63 17.17 11.31
N LEU A 171 -4.31 15.87 11.40
CA LEU A 171 -2.99 15.42 11.84
C LEU A 171 -1.91 15.81 10.82
N ILE A 172 -2.17 15.61 9.53
CA ILE A 172 -1.21 15.95 8.48
C ILE A 172 -0.95 17.46 8.47
N ARG A 173 -1.99 18.29 8.64
CA ARG A 173 -1.85 19.75 8.77
C ARG A 173 -0.97 20.13 9.97
N GLN A 174 -1.23 19.52 11.12
CA GLN A 174 -0.41 19.73 12.32
C GLN A 174 1.07 19.37 12.06
N ILE A 175 1.33 18.25 11.38
CA ILE A 175 2.69 17.87 10.99
C ILE A 175 3.30 18.93 10.05
N CYS A 176 2.55 19.36 9.04
CA CYS A 176 3.03 20.34 8.08
C CYS A 176 3.35 21.69 8.73
N ASP A 177 2.52 22.15 9.67
CA ASP A 177 2.75 23.37 10.43
C ASP A 177 3.99 23.26 11.32
N GLN A 178 4.17 22.13 12.00
CA GLN A 178 5.34 21.89 12.86
C GLN A 178 6.66 21.82 12.06
N LEU A 179 6.61 21.31 10.84
CA LEU A 179 7.77 21.15 9.97
C LEU A 179 7.99 22.33 9.02
N LYS A 180 7.13 23.35 9.09
CA LYS A 180 7.20 24.52 8.20
C LYS A 180 8.56 25.24 8.35
N GLY A 181 9.24 25.42 7.22
CA GLY A 181 10.55 26.08 7.16
C GLY A 181 11.74 25.22 7.60
N LYS A 182 11.51 23.95 7.98
CA LYS A 182 12.59 22.97 8.17
C LYS A 182 13.03 22.42 6.80
N ASP A 183 14.29 22.01 6.71
CA ASP A 183 14.84 21.33 5.52
C ASP A 183 14.36 19.87 5.50
N VAL A 184 13.16 19.67 4.99
CA VAL A 184 12.49 18.38 4.91
C VAL A 184 11.49 18.38 3.77
N ALA A 185 11.48 17.27 3.02
CA ALA A 185 10.44 16.96 2.06
C ALA A 185 9.89 15.56 2.37
N PHE A 186 8.58 15.42 2.25
CA PHE A 186 7.91 14.13 2.33
C PHE A 186 8.19 13.38 1.04
N ALA A 187 8.59 12.11 1.13
CA ALA A 187 8.74 11.20 0.00
C ALA A 187 7.46 10.36 -0.21
N GLN A 188 6.67 10.13 0.84
CA GLN A 188 5.42 9.39 0.75
C GLN A 188 4.56 9.63 2.00
N VAL A 189 3.23 9.68 1.84
CA VAL A 189 2.27 9.74 2.94
C VAL A 189 1.19 8.69 2.72
N LYS A 190 1.04 7.75 3.66
CA LYS A 190 0.15 6.60 3.47
C LYS A 190 -0.34 5.98 4.77
N GLU A 191 -1.39 5.19 4.65
CA GLU A 191 -1.83 4.26 5.70
C GLU A 191 -0.97 2.99 5.68
N ILE A 192 -0.54 2.56 6.88
CA ILE A 192 0.14 1.29 7.15
C ILE A 192 -0.35 0.74 8.51
N PHE A 193 -0.97 -0.44 8.50
CA PHE A 193 -1.48 -1.15 9.68
C PHE A 193 -2.42 -0.33 10.57
N GLY A 194 -3.34 0.42 9.96
CA GLY A 194 -4.29 1.31 10.61
C GLY A 194 -3.67 2.60 11.14
N LYS A 195 -2.47 2.97 10.67
CA LYS A 195 -1.74 4.18 11.11
C LYS A 195 -1.27 5.03 9.93
N LEU A 196 -1.21 6.34 10.14
CA LEU A 196 -0.61 7.29 9.21
C LEU A 196 0.91 7.22 9.30
N ARG A 197 1.57 6.96 8.17
CA ARG A 197 3.03 7.02 8.05
C ARG A 197 3.46 8.03 6.99
N ILE A 198 4.45 8.84 7.35
CA ILE A 198 5.07 9.83 6.47
C ILE A 198 6.55 9.49 6.35
N TYR A 199 7.00 9.21 5.13
CA TYR A 199 8.40 9.01 4.81
C TYR A 199 9.03 10.34 4.42
N VAL A 200 10.26 10.58 4.85
CA VAL A 200 11.06 11.77 4.54
C VAL A 200 12.48 11.33 4.14
N GLU A 201 13.11 12.06 3.21
CA GLU A 201 14.49 11.77 2.82
C GLU A 201 15.52 12.23 3.88
N ASN A 202 15.15 13.14 4.78
CA ASN A 202 16.11 13.75 5.69
C ASN A 202 16.59 12.79 6.81
N ARG A 203 17.79 13.06 7.33
CA ARG A 203 18.44 12.29 8.41
C ARG A 203 18.29 12.91 9.80
N ASP A 204 17.37 13.87 9.95
CA ASP A 204 17.13 14.56 11.22
C ASP A 204 16.36 13.66 12.19
N GLN A 205 16.99 13.29 13.30
CA GLN A 205 16.41 12.41 14.31
C GLN A 205 15.24 13.05 15.08
N GLU A 206 15.23 14.36 15.26
CA GLU A 206 14.14 15.06 15.94
C GLU A 206 12.87 15.02 15.09
N ILE A 207 13.02 15.23 13.78
CA ILE A 207 11.92 15.12 12.81
C ILE A 207 11.39 13.69 12.77
N ARG A 208 12.27 12.68 12.70
CA ARG A 208 11.85 11.26 12.71
C ARG A 208 11.07 10.90 13.97
N ARG A 209 11.60 11.26 15.14
CA ARG A 209 10.92 11.01 16.43
C ARG A 209 9.54 11.70 16.49
N TYR A 210 9.44 12.92 15.96
CA TYR A 210 8.15 13.62 15.89
C TYR A 210 7.16 12.92 14.94
N LEU A 211 7.62 12.44 13.78
CA LEU A 211 6.79 11.68 12.85
C LEU A 211 6.34 10.34 13.45
N GLU A 212 7.20 9.65 14.20
CA GLU A 212 6.85 8.42 14.94
C GLU A 212 5.78 8.69 16.00
N GLU A 213 5.89 9.80 16.75
CA GLU A 213 4.86 10.22 17.71
C GLU A 213 3.51 10.48 17.02
N MET A 214 3.54 11.12 15.85
CA MET A 214 2.33 11.41 15.08
C MET A 214 1.74 10.16 14.41
N GLU A 215 2.57 9.20 13.99
CA GLU A 215 2.12 7.87 13.56
C GLU A 215 1.38 7.17 14.71
N GLU A 216 1.93 7.21 15.92
CA GLU A 216 1.30 6.60 17.09
C GLU A 216 -0.01 7.30 17.48
N LYS A 217 -0.06 8.63 17.39
CA LYS A 217 -1.30 9.40 17.59
C LYS A 217 -2.39 9.05 16.58
N SER A 218 -2.02 8.77 15.33
CA SER A 218 -2.97 8.51 14.25
C SER A 218 -3.85 7.29 14.52
N ARG A 219 -3.36 6.30 15.28
CA ARG A 219 -4.13 5.09 15.65
C ARG A 219 -5.36 5.40 16.51
N LYS A 220 -5.39 6.57 17.16
CA LYS A 220 -6.49 7.05 18.00
C LYS A 220 -7.40 8.06 17.27
N VAL A 221 -7.21 8.25 15.97
CA VAL A 221 -8.01 9.14 15.13
C VAL A 221 -8.64 8.33 14.01
N CYS A 222 -9.96 8.42 13.84
CA CYS A 222 -10.65 7.72 12.78
C CYS A 222 -10.16 8.17 11.40
N GLU A 223 -9.64 7.25 10.59
CA GLU A 223 -9.14 7.51 9.23
C GLU A 223 -10.22 8.08 8.30
N LYS A 224 -11.51 7.81 8.57
CA LYS A 224 -12.63 8.25 7.73
C LYS A 224 -13.08 9.67 8.07
N CYS A 225 -13.41 9.93 9.33
CA CYS A 225 -14.08 11.18 9.74
C CYS A 225 -13.23 12.11 10.61
N GLY A 226 -12.12 11.62 11.20
CA GLY A 226 -11.22 12.41 12.03
C GLY A 226 -11.65 12.55 13.50
N SER A 227 -12.76 11.93 13.91
CA SER A 227 -13.11 11.85 15.33
C SER A 227 -12.16 10.95 16.10
N THR A 228 -12.20 11.00 17.44
CA THR A 228 -11.54 10.00 18.28
C THR A 228 -11.98 8.59 17.87
N GLY A 229 -11.01 7.70 17.73
CA GLY A 229 -11.21 6.30 17.35
C GLY A 229 -10.17 5.40 17.99
N ASN A 230 -10.18 4.13 17.62
CA ASN A 230 -9.19 3.13 18.04
C ASN A 230 -8.89 2.18 16.88
N LEU A 231 -7.82 1.40 17.04
CA LEU A 231 -7.55 0.29 16.13
C LEU A 231 -8.62 -0.79 16.28
N ALA A 232 -9.19 -1.18 15.16
CA ALA A 232 -10.12 -2.28 15.06
C ALA A 232 -9.69 -3.23 13.94
N VAL A 233 -9.90 -4.52 14.18
CA VAL A 233 -9.70 -5.59 13.21
C VAL A 233 -11.02 -5.89 12.52
N SER A 234 -11.02 -5.93 11.19
CA SER A 234 -12.13 -6.43 10.39
C SER A 234 -11.59 -7.26 9.24
N ASN A 235 -11.99 -8.53 9.14
CA ASN A 235 -11.51 -9.47 8.11
C ASN A 235 -9.97 -9.54 8.01
N GLY A 236 -9.28 -9.53 9.16
CA GLY A 236 -7.81 -9.59 9.23
C GLY A 236 -7.09 -8.26 8.99
N TRP A 237 -7.83 -7.15 8.87
CA TRP A 237 -7.28 -5.83 8.59
C TRP A 237 -7.41 -4.88 9.75
N LEU A 238 -6.35 -4.11 10.00
CA LEU A 238 -6.35 -3.04 10.98
C LEU A 238 -6.85 -1.73 10.37
N PHE A 239 -7.71 -1.04 11.11
CA PHE A 239 -8.22 0.28 10.76
C PHE A 239 -8.23 1.15 12.02
N ALA A 240 -7.80 2.40 11.93
CA ALA A 240 -8.15 3.39 12.94
C ALA A 240 -9.57 3.89 12.64
N THR A 241 -10.56 3.49 13.43
CA THR A 241 -11.96 3.86 13.21
C THR A 241 -12.66 4.23 14.52
N CYS A 242 -13.72 5.03 14.42
CA CYS A 242 -14.66 5.23 15.52
C CYS A 242 -15.84 4.25 15.41
N GLU A 243 -16.61 4.13 16.48
CA GLU A 243 -17.78 3.24 16.53
C GLU A 243 -18.78 3.53 15.41
N GLU A 244 -19.10 4.81 15.19
CA GLU A 244 -20.10 5.22 14.19
C GLU A 244 -19.65 4.84 12.77
N CYS A 245 -18.40 5.14 12.40
CA CYS A 245 -17.84 4.75 11.10
C CYS A 245 -17.68 3.23 10.95
N ALA A 246 -17.48 2.49 12.06
CA ALA A 246 -17.44 1.04 12.05
C ALA A 246 -18.83 0.43 11.77
N LYS A 247 -19.87 0.92 12.46
CA LYS A 247 -21.27 0.51 12.27
C LYS A 247 -21.76 0.77 10.84
N GLU A 248 -21.40 1.91 10.27
CA GLU A 248 -21.78 2.29 8.89
C GLU A 248 -21.17 1.40 7.80
N ARG A 249 -20.01 0.76 8.05
CA ARG A 249 -19.24 0.05 7.02
C ARG A 249 -19.81 -1.33 6.65
N GLY A 250 -20.91 -1.77 7.26
CA GLY A 250 -21.60 -3.01 6.91
C GLY A 250 -20.76 -4.28 7.09
N ARG A 251 -19.70 -4.20 7.91
CA ARG A 251 -18.78 -5.29 8.20
C ARG A 251 -18.56 -5.40 9.71
N GLU A 252 -18.22 -6.59 10.17
CA GLU A 252 -17.93 -6.82 11.58
C GLU A 252 -16.56 -6.25 11.95
N PHE A 253 -16.50 -5.52 13.06
CA PHE A 253 -15.27 -5.01 13.64
C PHE A 253 -15.10 -5.52 15.06
N ARG A 254 -13.87 -5.90 15.40
CA ARG A 254 -13.45 -6.20 16.77
C ARG A 254 -12.35 -5.25 17.16
N TRP A 255 -12.44 -4.64 18.34
CA TRP A 255 -11.41 -3.69 18.79
C TRP A 255 -10.12 -4.45 19.09
N LEU A 256 -8.99 -3.94 18.60
CA LEU A 256 -7.70 -4.64 18.73
C LEU A 256 -7.34 -4.88 20.20
N GLU A 257 -7.65 -3.93 21.08
CA GLU A 257 -7.37 -4.06 22.52
C GLU A 257 -8.12 -5.24 23.16
N ASP A 258 -9.32 -5.57 22.67
CA ASP A 258 -10.10 -6.69 23.18
C ASP A 258 -9.57 -8.02 22.62
N VAL A 259 -9.24 -8.05 21.33
CA VAL A 259 -8.61 -9.22 20.68
C VAL A 259 -7.29 -9.61 21.36
N LEU A 260 -6.46 -8.62 21.73
CA LEU A 260 -5.19 -8.87 22.40
C LEU A 260 -5.38 -9.39 23.84
N LYS A 261 -6.42 -8.92 24.55
CA LYS A 261 -6.74 -9.42 25.90
C LYS A 261 -7.18 -10.88 25.87
N GLU A 262 -8.06 -11.24 24.93
CA GLU A 262 -8.54 -12.61 24.75
C GLU A 262 -7.37 -13.59 24.52
N GLN A 263 -6.41 -13.21 23.66
CA GLN A 263 -5.21 -14.03 23.39
C GLN A 263 -4.32 -14.19 24.62
N SER A 264 -4.18 -13.12 25.42
CA SER A 264 -3.35 -13.19 26.65
C SER A 264 -3.98 -14.05 27.76
N SER A 265 -5.30 -14.20 27.79
CA SER A 265 -5.98 -15.08 28.76
C SER A 265 -5.96 -16.56 28.36
N GLU A 266 -5.92 -16.88 27.08
CA GLU A 266 -5.84 -18.26 26.59
C GLU A 266 -4.46 -18.90 26.82
N GLU A 267 -3.40 -18.10 26.92
CA GLU A 267 -2.04 -18.57 27.19
C GLU A 267 -1.79 -18.90 28.68
N THR A 268 -2.62 -18.41 29.61
CA THR A 268 -2.43 -18.62 31.06
C THR A 268 -3.11 -19.87 31.62
N ASP A 269 -4.05 -20.47 30.88
CA ASP A 269 -4.81 -21.66 31.33
C ASP A 269 -4.17 -23.00 30.85
N GLY A 270 -2.97 -22.95 30.29
CA GLY A 270 -2.26 -24.08 29.68
C GLY A 270 -1.10 -24.68 30.47
N TYR A 271 -0.96 -24.42 31.78
CA TYR A 271 0.14 -24.94 32.63
C TYR A 271 -0.34 -25.61 33.90
#